data_AF-A0AAW9K6S2-F1
#
_entry.id   AF-A0AAW9K6S2-F1
#
_cell.length_a   1.000
_cell.length_b   1.000
_cell.length_c   1.000
_cell.angle_alpha   90.00
_cell.angle_beta   90.00
_cell.angle_gamma   90.00
#
_symmetry.space_group_name_H-M   'P 1'
#
loop_
_entity.id
_entity.type
_entity.pdbx_description
1 polymer ?
#
loop_
_entity_poly.entity_id
_entity_poly.type
_entity_poly.pdbx_seq_one_letter_code
_entity_poly.pdbx_strand_id
1 'polypeptide(L)' 'IHASRWAVFEVHGPMPDAMQNAWKQIFSEWFPSNSYQHTGAPGIEVYSDEDPSSPNLYSEIWIPIK' A
#
# COMPACT_ATOMS: atom_id res chain seq x y z
N ILE A 1 8.19 13.19 -20.45
CA ILE A 1 7.57 12.25 -19.47
C ILE A 1 8.35 12.34 -18.16
N HIS A 2 7.79 12.97 -17.13
CA HIS A 2 8.37 12.93 -15.79
C HIS A 2 8.03 11.56 -15.17
N ALA A 3 9.04 10.86 -14.67
CA ALA A 3 8.82 9.64 -13.91
C ALA A 3 8.23 9.99 -12.54
N SER A 4 7.09 9.39 -12.20
CA SER A 4 6.55 9.47 -10.84
C SER A 4 7.36 8.54 -9.92
N ARG A 5 7.64 8.98 -8.69
CA ARG A 5 8.23 8.13 -7.65
C ARG A 5 7.10 7.45 -6.89
N TRP A 6 7.29 6.18 -6.55
CA TRP A 6 6.29 5.36 -5.87
C TRP A 6 6.90 4.73 -4.64
N ALA A 7 6.15 4.73 -3.53
CA ALA A 7 6.39 3.83 -2.42
C ALA A 7 5.49 2.61 -2.62
N VAL A 8 6.08 1.42 -2.60
CA VAL A 8 5.37 0.15 -2.77
C VAL A 8 5.43 -0.60 -1.45
N PHE A 9 4.27 -1.02 -0.95
CA PHE A 9 4.11 -1.74 0.29
C PHE A 9 3.51 -3.10 0.02
N GLU A 10 4.16 -4.14 0.51
CA GLU A 10 3.66 -5.50 0.47
C GLU A 10 2.65 -5.70 1.60
N VAL A 11 1.53 -6.33 1.27
CA VAL A 11 0.46 -6.66 2.20
C VAL A 11 0.26 -8.16 2.15
N HIS A 12 0.36 -8.78 3.32
CA HIS A 12 0.11 -10.21 3.50
C HIS A 12 -1.05 -10.41 4.46
N GLY A 13 -2.02 -11.24 4.05
CA GLY A 13 -3.10 -11.69 4.93
C GLY A 13 -4.49 -11.55 4.33
N PRO A 14 -5.51 -11.99 5.08
CA PRO A 14 -6.87 -12.08 4.58
C PRO A 14 -7.51 -10.71 4.39
N MET A 15 -8.34 -10.60 3.37
CA MET A 15 -9.10 -9.38 3.06
C MET A 15 -10.44 -9.34 3.81
N PRO A 16 -10.92 -8.14 4.21
CA PRO A 16 -10.32 -6.82 3.97
C PRO A 16 -9.34 -6.36 5.07
N ASP A 17 -9.18 -7.14 6.14
CA ASP A 17 -8.50 -6.70 7.36
C ASP A 17 -7.02 -6.36 7.14
N ALA A 18 -6.29 -7.18 6.36
CA ALA A 18 -4.88 -6.94 6.06
C ALA A 18 -4.66 -5.60 5.34
N MET A 19 -5.50 -5.28 4.35
CA MET A 19 -5.44 -4.03 3.60
C MET A 19 -5.73 -2.81 4.48
N GLN A 20 -6.76 -2.87 5.32
CA GLN A 20 -7.10 -1.77 6.23
C GLN A 20 -5.98 -1.51 7.25
N ASN A 21 -5.40 -2.57 7.80
CA ASN A 21 -4.28 -2.47 8.73
C ASN A 21 -3.03 -1.87 8.07
N ALA A 22 -2.73 -2.27 6.83
CA ALA A 22 -1.61 -1.73 6.06
C ALA A 22 -1.79 -0.22 5.81
N TRP A 23 -2.95 0.21 5.32
CA TRP A 23 -3.25 1.64 5.12
C TRP A 23 -3.09 2.45 6.40
N LYS A 24 -3.59 1.92 7.52
CA LYS A 24 -3.46 2.56 8.83
C LYS A 24 -1.98 2.76 9.19
N GLN A 25 -1.17 1.71 9.14
CA GLN A 25 0.26 1.78 9.46
C GLN A 25 1.02 2.72 8.51
N ILE A 26 0.71 2.71 7.21
CA ILE A 26 1.37 3.59 6.25
C ILE A 26 1.16 5.06 6.63
N PHE A 27 -0.08 5.47 6.94
CA PHE A 27 -0.39 6.86 7.27
C PHE A 27 -0.06 7.26 8.70
N SER A 28 -0.16 6.34 9.68
CA SER A 28 0.12 6.66 11.08
C SER A 28 1.58 6.51 11.48
N GLU A 29 2.35 5.67 10.78
CA GLU A 29 3.72 5.32 11.16
C GLU A 29 4.71 5.63 10.05
N TRP A 30 4.51 5.09 8.84
CA TRP A 30 5.51 5.21 7.78
C TRP A 30 5.67 6.64 7.27
N PHE A 31 4.57 7.33 6.96
CA PHE A 31 4.62 8.72 6.48
C PHE A 31 5.24 9.67 7.51
N PRO A 32 4.85 9.66 8.80
CA PRO A 32 5.51 10.49 9.81
C PRO A 32 6.98 10.16 10.06
N SER A 33 7.39 8.91 9.81
CA SER A 33 8.78 8.47 10.02
C SER A 33 9.75 8.84 8.89
N ASN A 34 9.25 9.30 7.74
CA ASN A 34 10.04 9.58 6.55
C ASN A 34 9.79 11.00 6.01
N SER A 35 10.71 11.53 5.20
CA SER A 35 10.56 12.85 4.56
C SER A 35 9.67 12.85 3.32
N TYR A 36 9.17 11.68 2.90
CA TYR A 36 8.34 11.53 1.70
C TYR A 36 6.94 12.08 1.92
N GLN A 37 6.41 12.76 0.90
CA GLN A 37 5.06 13.28 0.94
C GLN A 37 4.17 12.61 -0.10
N HIS A 38 2.93 12.33 0.28
CA HIS A 38 1.89 11.92 -0.67
C HIS A 38 1.70 13.03 -1.71
N THR A 39 1.77 12.70 -2.99
CA THR A 39 1.67 13.69 -4.09
C THR A 39 0.26 14.24 -4.30
N GLY A 40 -0.75 13.58 -3.72
CA GLY A 40 -2.17 13.87 -3.93
C GLY A 40 -2.75 13.17 -5.16
N ALA A 41 -1.91 12.50 -5.96
CA ALA A 41 -2.35 11.63 -7.02
C ALA A 41 -2.93 10.31 -6.45
N PRO A 42 -3.84 9.64 -7.18
CA PRO A 42 -4.39 8.35 -6.74
C PRO A 42 -3.30 7.28 -6.54
N GLY A 43 -3.44 6.50 -5.48
CA GLY A 43 -2.69 5.26 -5.29
C GLY A 43 -3.26 4.10 -6.12
N ILE A 44 -2.51 3.00 -6.19
CA ILE A 44 -2.93 1.75 -6.82
C ILE A 44 -2.94 0.66 -5.75
N GLU A 45 -4.00 -0.15 -5.72
CA GLU A 45 -4.04 -1.39 -4.96
C GLU A 45 -3.98 -2.55 -5.94
N VAL A 46 -3.02 -3.44 -5.74
CA VAL A 46 -2.82 -4.64 -6.58
C VAL A 46 -3.24 -5.85 -5.76
N TYR A 47 -4.20 -6.60 -6.30
CA TYR A 47 -4.70 -7.83 -5.70
C TYR A 47 -4.29 -9.01 -6.57
N SER A 48 -3.87 -10.10 -5.93
CA SER A 48 -3.70 -11.39 -6.60
C SER A 48 -5.06 -12.06 -6.82
N ASP A 49 -5.17 -12.89 -7.86
CA ASP A 49 -6.38 -13.69 -8.18
C ASP A 49 -6.53 -14.93 -7.26
N GLU A 50 -5.92 -14.90 -6.08
CA GLU A 50 -5.94 -16.00 -5.11
C GLU A 50 -7.15 -15.91 -4.16
N ASP A 51 -7.29 -16.90 -3.27
CA ASP A 51 -8.35 -16.92 -2.26
C ASP A 51 -8.23 -15.70 -1.31
N PRO A 52 -9.22 -14.79 -1.28
CA PRO A 52 -9.17 -13.58 -0.46
C PRO A 52 -9.19 -13.86 1.05
N SER A 53 -9.57 -15.07 1.46
CA SER A 53 -9.54 -15.51 2.85
C SER A 53 -8.21 -16.15 3.27
N SER A 54 -7.29 -16.34 2.33
CA SER A 54 -6.00 -16.96 2.59
C SER A 54 -5.17 -16.09 3.55
N PRO A 55 -4.59 -16.67 4.61
CA PRO A 55 -3.67 -15.96 5.50
C PRO A 55 -2.35 -15.59 4.81
N ASN A 56 -2.07 -16.18 3.64
CA ASN A 56 -0.87 -15.92 2.86
C ASN A 56 -1.15 -15.09 1.61
N LEU A 57 -2.37 -14.57 1.44
CA LEU A 57 -2.73 -13.74 0.29
C LEU A 57 -1.75 -12.56 0.18
N TYR A 58 -1.13 -12.43 -1.00
CA TYR A 58 -0.25 -11.32 -1.33
C TYR A 58 -1.03 -10.21 -2.04
N SER A 59 -0.78 -8.97 -1.66
CA SER A 59 -1.31 -7.77 -2.30
C SER A 59 -0.31 -6.63 -2.15
N GLU A 60 -0.48 -5.56 -2.91
CA GLU A 60 0.41 -4.41 -2.85
C GLU A 60 -0.37 -3.10 -2.79
N ILE A 61 0.20 -2.12 -2.08
CA ILE A 61 -0.26 -0.73 -2.08
C ILE A 61 0.83 0.14 -2.68
N TRP A 62 0.50 0.86 -3.75
CA TRP A 62 1.42 1.74 -4.45
C TRP A 62 0.97 3.18 -4.26
N ILE A 63 1.81 3.97 -3.60
CA ILE A 63 1.49 5.36 -3.27
C ILE A 63 2.46 6.30 -3.99
N PRO A 64 1.95 7.27 -4.78
CA PRO A 64 2.82 8.21 -5.47
C PRO A 64 3.37 9.24 -4.48
N ILE A 65 4.70 9.31 -4.39
CA ILE A 65 5.44 10.14 -3.45
C ILE A 65 6.29 11.19 -4.16
N LYS A 66 6.65 12.25 -3.43
CA LYS A 66 7.63 13.27 -3.83
C LYS A 66 8.72 13.40 -2.77
#